data_AF-A0A6P1DPS8-F1
#
_entry.id   AF-A0A6P1DPS8-F1
#
_cell.length_a   1.000
_cell.length_b   1.000
_cell.length_c   1.000
_cell.angle_alpha   90.00
_cell.angle_beta   90.00
_cell.angle_gamma   90.00
#
_symmetry.space_group_name_H-M   'P 1'
#
loop_
_entity.id
_entity.type
_entity.pdbx_description
1 polymer ?
#
loop_
_entity_poly.entity_id
_entity_poly.type
_entity_poly.pdbx_seq_one_letter_code
_entity_poly.pdbx_strand_id
1 'polypeptide(L)'
;EEAIFLSQCENINTMIDEESRQEGLKNLQPLLDLWERGQKEGIIKKISPYLLYAFTIYPLAFLMTMKQKNDFELTEDHLTEAFESAWNAIKI
;
A
#
# COMPACT_ATOMS: atom_id res chain seq x y z
N GLU A 1 11.03 2.17 7.71
CA GLU A 1 10.27 2.50 8.95
C GLU A 1 8.79 2.73 8.66
N GLU A 2 8.41 3.47 7.61
CA GLU A 2 6.99 3.74 7.27
C GLU A 2 6.17 2.49 6.89
N ALA A 3 6.74 1.53 6.16
CA ALA A 3 6.07 0.26 5.84
C ALA A 3 5.84 -0.62 7.08
N ILE A 4 6.75 -0.52 8.07
CA ILE A 4 6.61 -1.20 9.36
C ILE A 4 5.52 -0.51 10.17
N PHE A 5 5.48 0.83 10.18
CA PHE A 5 4.42 1.62 10.82
C PHE A 5 3.03 1.26 10.29
N LEU A 6 2.84 1.19 8.97
CA LEU A 6 1.56 0.81 8.36
C LEU A 6 1.15 -0.64 8.71
N SER A 7 2.11 -1.57 8.70
CA SER A 7 1.85 -2.97 9.12
C SER A 7 1.54 -3.10 10.62
N GLN A 8 2.09 -2.21 11.46
CA GLN A 8 1.85 -2.18 12.91
C GLN A 8 0.51 -1.52 13.24
N CYS A 9 0.06 -0.53 12.47
CA CYS A 9 -1.29 0.02 12.54
C CYS A 9 -2.37 -1.04 12.31
N GLU A 10 -2.11 -2.04 11.47
CA GLU A 10 -3.08 -3.11 11.20
C GLU A 10 -2.99 -4.27 12.21
N ASN A 11 -1.83 -4.51 12.83
CA ASN A 11 -1.61 -5.65 13.73
C ASN A 11 -1.70 -5.31 15.24
N ILE A 12 -1.81 -4.04 15.62
CA ILE A 12 -1.83 -3.62 17.02
C ILE A 12 -3.12 -2.89 17.36
N ASN A 13 -4.24 -3.64 17.38
CA ASN A 13 -5.53 -3.17 17.91
C ASN A 13 -5.54 -2.89 19.43
N THR A 14 -4.38 -2.75 20.08
CA THR A 14 -4.27 -2.51 21.53
C THR A 14 -3.20 -1.53 21.99
N MET A 15 -2.31 -1.01 21.13
CA MET A 15 -1.21 -0.10 21.58
C MET A 15 -0.99 1.16 20.74
N ILE A 16 -1.81 1.41 19.71
CA ILE A 16 -1.79 2.69 18.98
C ILE A 16 -3.05 3.45 19.39
N ASP A 17 -2.87 4.64 19.92
CA ASP A 17 -4.00 5.49 20.28
C ASP A 17 -4.75 5.94 19.01
N GLU A 18 -6.05 6.15 19.16
CA GLU A 18 -6.92 6.50 18.05
C GLU A 18 -6.47 7.80 17.35
N GLU A 19 -5.85 8.73 18.06
CA GLU A 19 -5.35 9.99 17.53
C GLU A 19 -4.15 9.76 16.58
N SER A 20 -3.19 8.92 16.98
CA SER A 20 -2.07 8.48 16.13
C SER A 20 -2.55 7.73 14.89
N ARG A 21 -3.61 6.93 15.00
CA ARG A 21 -4.24 6.26 13.85
C ARG A 21 -4.84 7.27 12.89
N GLN A 22 -5.56 8.27 13.40
CA GLN A 22 -6.14 9.34 12.57
C GLN A 22 -5.07 10.20 11.91
N GLU A 23 -3.95 10.48 12.58
CA GLU A 23 -2.83 11.22 12.01
C GLU A 23 -2.13 10.42 10.90
N GLY A 24 -1.94 9.11 11.09
CA GLY A 24 -1.46 8.20 10.05
C GLY A 24 -2.38 8.15 8.83
N LEU A 25 -3.70 8.22 9.04
CA LEU A 25 -4.69 8.28 7.96
C LEU A 25 -4.65 9.59 7.17
N LYS A 26 -4.30 10.73 7.80
CA LYS A 26 -4.12 12.00 7.06
C LYS A 26 -3.02 11.89 6.01
N ASN A 27 -1.93 11.20 6.32
CA ASN A 27 -0.85 10.94 5.36
C ASN A 27 -1.28 10.04 4.19
N LEU A 28 -2.34 9.25 4.38
CA LEU A 28 -2.93 8.40 3.35
C LEU A 28 -4.00 9.13 2.51
N GLN A 29 -4.48 10.31 2.94
CA GLN A 29 -5.51 11.06 2.23
C GLN A 29 -5.17 11.34 0.76
N PRO A 30 -3.94 11.77 0.37
CA PRO A 30 -3.59 12.00 -1.03
C PRO A 30 -3.71 10.73 -1.89
N LEU A 31 -3.43 9.56 -1.31
CA LEU A 31 -3.56 8.27 -1.99
C LEU A 31 -5.03 7.89 -2.19
N LEU A 32 -5.86 8.11 -1.17
CA LEU A 32 -7.30 7.89 -1.25
C LEU A 32 -7.95 8.81 -2.29
N ASP A 33 -7.58 10.09 -2.32
CA ASP A 33 -8.07 11.06 -3.29
C ASP A 33 -7.66 10.68 -4.73
N LEU A 34 -6.44 10.18 -4.90
CA LEU A 34 -5.95 9.67 -6.18
C LEU A 34 -6.80 8.49 -6.67
N TRP A 35 -7.08 7.53 -5.79
CA TRP A 35 -7.91 6.37 -6.13
C TRP A 35 -9.34 6.76 -6.45
N GLU A 36 -9.93 7.64 -5.66
CA GLU A 36 -11.28 8.14 -5.91
C GLU A 36 -11.36 8.83 -7.27
N ARG A 37 -10.39 9.70 -7.59
CA ARG A 37 -10.30 10.35 -8.90
C ARG A 37 -10.14 9.33 -10.02
N GLY A 38 -9.21 8.37 -9.88
CA GLY A 38 -9.00 7.34 -10.90
C GLY A 38 -10.23 6.46 -11.13
N GLN A 39 -11.04 6.21 -10.09
CA GLN A 39 -12.32 5.52 -10.21
C GLN A 39 -13.39 6.36 -10.92
N LYS A 40 -13.41 7.69 -10.68
CA LYS A 40 -14.30 8.63 -11.38
C LYS A 40 -13.95 8.75 -12.86
N GLU A 41 -12.66 8.76 -13.18
CA GLU A 41 -12.13 8.84 -14.55
C GLU A 41 -12.19 7.50 -15.31
N GLY A 42 -12.57 6.41 -14.66
CA GLY A 42 -12.65 5.09 -15.30
C GLY A 42 -11.29 4.45 -15.61
N ILE A 43 -10.25 4.85 -14.88
CA ILE A 43 -8.88 4.31 -15.00
C ILE A 43 -8.67 3.17 -13.99
N ILE A 44 -9.25 3.31 -12.79
CA ILE A 44 -9.12 2.35 -11.68
C ILE A 44 -10.45 1.62 -11.48
N LYS A 45 -10.38 0.32 -11.19
CA LYS A 45 -11.54 -0.53 -10.86
C LYS A 45 -12.35 0.08 -9.72
N LYS A 46 -13.69 0.06 -9.82
CA LYS A 46 -14.62 0.49 -8.76
C LYS A 46 -14.74 -0.56 -7.66
N ILE A 47 -13.66 -0.73 -6.90
CA ILE A 47 -13.54 -1.66 -5.77
C ILE A 47 -13.23 -0.90 -4.49
N SER A 48 -13.37 -1.58 -3.35
CA SER A 48 -13.12 -1.00 -2.03
C SER A 48 -11.69 -0.41 -1.91
N PRO A 49 -11.51 0.76 -1.27
CA PRO A 49 -10.18 1.29 -0.97
C PRO A 49 -9.28 0.31 -0.19
N TYR A 50 -9.87 -0.55 0.64
CA TYR A 50 -9.12 -1.62 1.34
C TYR A 50 -8.52 -2.64 0.37
N LEU A 51 -9.25 -2.98 -0.71
CA LEU A 51 -8.72 -3.87 -1.76
C LEU A 51 -7.65 -3.16 -2.57
N LEU A 52 -7.85 -1.88 -2.92
CA LEU A 52 -6.82 -1.09 -3.60
C LEU A 52 -5.53 -1.03 -2.78
N TYR A 53 -5.63 -0.82 -1.47
CA TYR A 53 -4.50 -0.83 -0.56
C TYR A 53 -3.80 -2.19 -0.52
N ALA A 54 -4.57 -3.28 -0.43
CA ALA A 54 -4.06 -4.65 -0.43
C ALA A 54 -3.32 -5.02 -1.72
N PHE A 55 -3.73 -4.49 -2.88
CA PHE A 55 -3.07 -4.78 -4.17
C PHE A 55 -1.90 -3.85 -4.48
N THR A 56 -1.82 -2.67 -3.88
CA THR A 56 -0.82 -1.64 -4.26
C THR A 56 0.24 -1.41 -3.20
N ILE A 57 -0.11 -1.40 -1.91
CA ILE A 57 0.82 -1.05 -0.83
C ILE A 57 1.41 -2.30 -0.17
N TYR A 58 0.57 -3.31 0.08
CA TYR A 58 0.97 -4.54 0.74
C TYR A 58 2.06 -5.35 0.02
N PRO A 59 2.01 -5.52 -1.32
CA PRO A 59 3.06 -6.24 -2.03
C PRO A 59 4.43 -5.57 -1.89
N LEU A 60 4.48 -4.23 -1.89
CA LEU A 60 5.71 -3.47 -1.71
C LEU A 60 6.25 -3.59 -0.28
N ALA A 61 5.37 -3.52 0.73
CA ALA A 61 5.75 -3.72 2.12
C ALA A 61 6.38 -5.10 2.36
N PHE A 62 5.80 -6.13 1.74
CA PHE A 62 6.35 -7.49 1.76
C PHE A 62 7.75 -7.54 1.12
N LEU A 63 7.93 -7.00 -0.09
CA LEU A 63 9.23 -7.00 -0.78
C LEU A 63 10.31 -6.25 0.00
N MET A 64 9.97 -5.10 0.60
CA MET A 64 10.90 -4.37 1.46
C MET A 64 11.33 -5.18 2.70
N THR A 65 10.39 -5.94 3.28
CA THR A 65 10.69 -6.82 4.42
C THR A 65 11.64 -7.95 4.02
N MET A 66 11.44 -8.55 2.84
CA MET A 66 12.31 -9.62 2.33
C MET A 66 13.71 -9.10 1.99
N LYS A 67 13.80 -7.90 1.41
CA LYS A 67 15.07 -7.20 1.20
C LYS A 67 15.81 -6.99 2.53
N GLN A 68 15.12 -6.51 3.57
CA GLN A 68 15.74 -6.23 4.87
C GLN A 68 16.29 -7.50 5.54
N LYS A 69 15.63 -8.65 5.33
CA LYS A 69 16.08 -9.94 5.85
C LYS A 69 17.24 -10.55 5.06
N ASN A 70 17.65 -9.93 3.95
CA ASN A 70 18.59 -10.50 2.97
C ASN A 70 18.11 -11.85 2.39
N ASP A 71 16.80 -12.14 2.46
CA ASP A 71 16.19 -13.36 1.90
C ASP A 71 15.86 -13.19 0.41
N PHE A 72 15.85 -11.94 -0.08
CA PHE A 72 15.53 -11.60 -1.46
C PHE A 72 16.36 -10.41 -1.96
N GLU A 73 17.05 -10.58 -3.09
CA GLU A 73 17.72 -9.49 -3.77
C GLU A 73 16.72 -8.71 -4.64
N LEU A 74 16.32 -7.53 -4.13
CA LEU A 74 15.42 -6.65 -4.83
C LEU A 74 16.20 -5.81 -5.86
N THR A 75 16.16 -6.25 -7.12
CA THR A 75 16.76 -5.59 -8.28
C THR A 75 15.79 -4.56 -8.89
N GLU A 76 16.27 -3.74 -9.83
CA GLU A 76 15.42 -2.80 -10.57
C GLU A 76 14.36 -3.52 -11.44
N ASP A 77 14.71 -4.68 -12.00
CA ASP A 77 13.76 -5.50 -12.78
C ASP A 77 12.62 -5.99 -11.89
N HIS A 78 12.92 -6.50 -10.69
CA HIS A 78 11.90 -6.92 -9.72
C HIS A 78 11.01 -5.76 -9.27
N LEU A 79 11.55 -4.55 -9.13
CA LEU A 79 10.77 -3.36 -8.80
C LEU A 79 9.80 -2.99 -9.93
N THR A 80 10.27 -3.08 -11.18
CA THR A 80 9.45 -2.82 -12.37
C THR A 80 8.32 -3.83 -12.48
N GLU A 81 8.63 -5.12 -12.34
CA GLU A 81 7.64 -6.20 -12.38
C GLU A 81 6.60 -6.08 -11.25
N ALA A 82 7.04 -5.72 -10.04
CA ALA A 82 6.14 -5.50 -8.92
C ALA A 82 5.20 -4.31 -9.15
N PHE A 83 5.72 -3.20 -9.70
CA PHE A 83 4.92 -2.03 -10.04
C PHE A 83 3.88 -2.35 -11.11
N GLU A 84 4.30 -2.99 -12.21
CA GLU A 84 3.41 -3.37 -13.30
C GLU A 84 2.32 -4.34 -12.82
N SER A 85 2.69 -5.33 -12.00
CA SER A 85 1.76 -6.29 -11.42
C SER A 85 0.72 -5.62 -10.52
N ALA A 86 1.16 -4.73 -9.62
CA ALA A 86 0.27 -3.96 -8.75
C ALA A 86 -0.66 -3.04 -9.55
N TRP A 87 -0.15 -2.37 -10.58
CA TRP A 87 -0.96 -1.51 -11.45
C TRP A 87 -1.99 -2.32 -12.25
N ASN A 88 -1.58 -3.44 -12.84
CA ASN A 88 -2.46 -4.35 -13.56
C ASN A 88 -3.59 -4.90 -12.67
N ALA A 89 -3.31 -5.12 -11.38
CA ALA A 89 -4.31 -5.58 -10.43
C ALA A 89 -5.45 -4.57 -10.22
N ILE A 90 -5.18 -3.26 -10.32
CA ILE A 90 -6.19 -2.21 -10.02
C ILE A 90 -6.70 -1.46 -11.24
N LYS A 91 -5.97 -1.41 -12.36
CA LYS A 91 -6.39 -0.71 -13.57
C LYS A 91 -7.56 -1.42 -14.26
N ILE A 92 -8.37 -0.69 -15.01
CA ILE A 92 -9.44 -1.23 -15.88
C ILE A 92 -8.85 -1.82 -17.16
#